data_AF-A0A6N2V1H9-F1
#
_entry.id   AF-A0A6N2V1H9-F1
#
_cell.length_a   1.000
_cell.length_b   1.000
_cell.length_c   1.000
_cell.angle_alpha   90.00
_cell.angle_beta   90.00
_cell.angle_gamma   90.00
#
_symmetry.space_group_name_H-M   'P 1'
#
loop_
_entity.id
_entity.type
_entity.pdbx_description
1 polymer ?
#
loop_
_entity_poly.entity_id
_entity_poly.type
_entity_poly.pdbx_seq_one_letter_code
_entity_poly.pdbx_strand_id
1 'polypeptide(L)'
;MPNYNDAQGVADLLSQFDFNIISEGPGDFSTQHRKYTCEFSKPGIESFTTTYQSNPDVHGQPTATDVFAALASDALAVDGRHIDDFADEMGFEKPSQAIRAYESCRKTLDWLKNDMQLMTSEISDIAETLDNELDEVKEEVERVQAERKAKHEFEHPPVPEGFTSIEDLQASLNLGEYGDRITDYTGNIGDAFSEIADGAVDLYTHDMLKWLPDNYEWLEEADFQGLLEGCKGDLIKMTQMAQYECFTQDMYSHQEDIAKYAALEGLAAEGVYALADEVYDDVFDGITIDFNDNNMDIEDFATEAQTAIQDAMDSPLYDALGSNDEILEDGELSGDFEAIKESGYDFPNPCAMSAEAVRTVNEKGYETAFNEFWKEFMPDKGYEVPTVSEAAQESREASGKLEQDSHDGQTPEREDERADGDAEH
;
A
#
# COMPACT_ATOMS: atom_id res chain seq x y z
N MET A 1 -3.75 -26.78 14.86
CA MET A 1 -5.15 -26.34 15.00
C MET A 1 -5.18 -25.31 16.10
N PRO A 2 -5.91 -24.20 15.91
CA PRO A 2 -6.11 -23.21 16.97
C PRO A 2 -6.68 -23.87 18.23
N ASN A 3 -6.31 -23.40 19.41
CA ASN A 3 -6.91 -23.84 20.67
C ASN A 3 -7.87 -22.76 21.15
N TYR A 4 -9.16 -23.05 21.22
CA TYR A 4 -10.16 -22.07 21.69
C TYR A 4 -10.64 -22.35 23.12
N ASN A 5 -9.93 -23.19 23.87
CA ASN A 5 -10.23 -23.52 25.27
C ASN A 5 -9.59 -22.53 26.27
N ASP A 6 -9.00 -21.44 25.79
CA ASP A 6 -8.37 -20.40 26.61
C ASP A 6 -8.63 -19.01 26.01
N ALA A 7 -8.52 -17.98 26.84
CA ALA A 7 -8.79 -16.61 26.45
C ALA A 7 -7.90 -16.11 25.29
N GLN A 8 -6.63 -16.51 25.26
CA GLN A 8 -5.68 -16.09 24.22
C GLN A 8 -6.13 -16.57 22.84
N GLY A 9 -6.51 -17.84 22.68
CA GLY A 9 -6.90 -18.37 21.38
C GLY A 9 -8.19 -17.75 20.85
N VAL A 10 -9.13 -17.41 21.72
CA VAL A 10 -10.33 -16.65 21.34
C VAL A 10 -9.97 -15.21 20.97
N ALA A 11 -9.06 -14.57 21.71
CA ALA A 11 -8.60 -13.21 21.41
C ALA A 11 -7.85 -13.13 20.07
N ASP A 12 -7.01 -14.12 19.75
CA ASP A 12 -6.30 -14.25 18.48
C ASP A 12 -7.27 -14.38 17.29
N LEU A 13 -8.44 -15.01 17.50
CA LEU A 13 -9.51 -15.08 16.51
C LEU A 13 -10.19 -13.72 16.33
N LEU A 14 -10.66 -13.13 17.43
CA LEU A 14 -11.42 -11.87 17.40
C LEU A 14 -10.60 -10.69 16.89
N SER A 15 -9.31 -10.64 17.21
CA SER A 15 -8.40 -9.59 16.76
C SER A 15 -8.15 -9.59 15.25
N GLN A 16 -8.52 -10.64 14.52
CA GLN A 16 -8.44 -10.69 13.04
C GLN A 16 -9.56 -9.90 12.36
N PHE A 17 -10.56 -9.45 13.12
CA PHE A 17 -11.66 -8.67 12.59
C PHE A 17 -11.52 -7.21 12.98
N ASP A 18 -11.83 -6.34 12.02
CA ASP A 18 -12.23 -4.98 12.30
C ASP A 18 -13.71 -5.00 12.71
N PHE A 19 -13.99 -4.45 13.89
CA PHE A 19 -15.34 -4.39 14.44
C PHE A 19 -15.85 -2.96 14.45
N ASN A 20 -16.98 -2.73 13.78
CA ASN A 20 -17.58 -1.41 13.66
C ASN A 20 -19.06 -1.42 14.07
N ILE A 21 -19.47 -0.36 14.77
CA ILE A 21 -20.90 -0.06 15.00
C ILE A 21 -21.36 0.88 13.89
N ILE A 22 -22.10 0.34 12.92
CA ILE A 22 -22.57 1.09 11.74
C ILE A 22 -23.70 2.05 12.11
N SER A 23 -24.60 1.62 13.00
CA SER A 23 -25.74 2.44 13.41
C SER A 23 -26.24 2.06 14.79
N GLU A 24 -26.87 3.00 15.47
CA GLU A 24 -27.52 2.79 16.76
C GLU A 24 -28.97 3.30 16.77
N GLY A 25 -29.83 2.65 17.54
CA GLY A 25 -31.24 2.96 17.65
C GLY A 25 -31.84 2.55 19.00
N PRO A 26 -33.13 2.84 19.23
CA PRO A 26 -33.83 2.40 20.43
C PRO A 26 -33.93 0.86 20.47
N GLY A 27 -33.63 0.26 21.62
CA GLY A 27 -33.76 -1.18 21.84
C GLY A 27 -35.21 -1.62 22.06
N ASP A 28 -35.45 -2.92 21.93
CA ASP A 28 -36.78 -3.53 22.01
C ASP A 28 -37.19 -3.88 23.44
N PHE A 29 -36.23 -4.03 24.36
CA PHE A 29 -36.46 -4.52 25.73
C PHE A 29 -36.90 -3.43 26.72
N SER A 30 -36.29 -2.25 26.67
CA SER A 30 -36.66 -1.11 27.51
C SER A 30 -36.16 0.21 26.91
N THR A 31 -36.62 1.34 27.45
CA THR A 31 -36.15 2.68 27.03
C THR A 31 -34.67 2.93 27.31
N GLN A 32 -34.03 2.09 28.13
CA GLN A 32 -32.59 2.15 28.43
C GLN A 32 -31.77 1.24 27.51
N HIS A 33 -32.39 0.28 26.84
CA HIS A 33 -31.68 -0.57 25.89
C HIS A 33 -31.48 0.16 24.57
N ARG A 34 -30.34 -0.10 23.97
CA ARG A 34 -29.97 0.36 22.64
C ARG A 34 -29.80 -0.84 21.73
N LYS A 35 -30.20 -0.67 20.48
CA LYS A 35 -29.95 -1.62 19.41
C LYS A 35 -28.82 -1.10 18.55
N TYR A 36 -27.83 -1.94 18.32
CA TYR A 36 -26.65 -1.67 17.52
C TYR A 36 -26.70 -2.55 16.28
N THR A 37 -26.41 -1.97 15.12
CA THR A 37 -26.05 -2.72 13.92
C THR A 37 -24.54 -2.78 13.88
N CYS A 38 -24.00 -3.98 14.02
CA CYS A 38 -22.56 -4.22 14.12
C CYS A 38 -22.07 -4.97 12.90
N GLU A 39 -20.85 -4.67 12.49
CA GLU A 39 -20.16 -5.32 11.36
C GLU A 39 -18.83 -5.87 11.81
N PHE A 40 -18.56 -7.11 11.39
CA PHE A 40 -17.24 -7.73 11.41
C PHE A 40 -16.72 -7.77 9.98
N SER A 41 -15.58 -7.13 9.74
CA SER A 41 -14.88 -7.14 8.46
C SER A 41 -13.48 -7.71 8.62
N LYS A 42 -13.03 -8.46 7.61
CA LYS A 42 -11.67 -8.99 7.52
C LYS A 42 -11.27 -9.03 6.03
N PRO A 43 -10.04 -8.63 5.66
CA PRO A 43 -9.57 -8.74 4.29
C PRO A 43 -9.77 -10.15 3.72
N GLY A 44 -10.36 -10.25 2.52
CA GLY A 44 -10.63 -11.52 1.84
C GLY A 44 -11.88 -12.29 2.30
N ILE A 45 -12.69 -11.76 3.22
CA ILE A 45 -13.96 -12.38 3.65
C ILE A 45 -15.09 -11.34 3.54
N GLU A 46 -16.28 -11.75 3.06
CA GLU A 46 -17.46 -10.87 3.02
C GLU A 46 -17.81 -10.36 4.43
N SER A 47 -18.12 -9.07 4.56
CA SER A 47 -18.43 -8.49 5.86
C SER A 47 -19.70 -9.09 6.46
N PHE A 48 -19.65 -9.41 7.75
CA PHE A 48 -20.79 -9.98 8.45
C PHE A 48 -21.48 -8.92 9.30
N THR A 49 -22.69 -8.55 8.88
CA THR A 49 -23.54 -7.63 9.64
C THR A 49 -24.55 -8.38 10.50
N THR A 50 -24.66 -7.98 11.77
CA THR A 50 -25.66 -8.46 12.73
C THR A 50 -26.26 -7.32 13.56
N THR A 51 -27.29 -7.63 14.35
CA THR A 51 -27.84 -6.68 15.32
C THR A 51 -27.66 -7.19 16.74
N TYR A 52 -27.16 -6.33 17.63
CA TYR A 52 -26.95 -6.60 19.04
C TYR A 52 -27.74 -5.61 19.90
N GLN A 53 -28.18 -6.01 21.09
CA GLN A 53 -28.86 -5.11 22.02
C GLN A 53 -28.25 -5.19 23.42
N SER A 54 -27.95 -4.05 24.01
CA SER A 54 -27.49 -3.96 25.40
C SER A 54 -27.97 -2.69 26.07
N ASN A 55 -27.83 -2.64 27.39
CA ASN A 55 -27.98 -1.42 28.18
C ASN A 55 -26.60 -0.77 28.37
N PRO A 56 -26.27 0.31 27.65
CA PRO A 56 -24.96 0.93 27.73
C PRO A 56 -24.68 1.61 29.08
N ASP A 57 -25.71 1.96 29.86
CA ASP A 57 -25.51 2.51 31.20
C ASP A 57 -24.97 1.47 32.19
N VAL A 58 -25.08 0.18 31.86
CA VAL A 58 -24.61 -0.94 32.70
C VAL A 58 -23.36 -1.59 32.12
N HIS A 59 -23.34 -1.81 30.79
CA HIS A 59 -22.31 -2.60 30.12
C HIS A 59 -21.39 -1.78 29.20
N GLY A 60 -21.63 -0.47 29.05
CA GLY A 60 -20.95 0.36 28.05
C GLY A 60 -21.43 0.07 26.61
N GLN A 61 -20.74 0.66 25.63
CA GLN A 61 -20.96 0.28 24.23
C GLN A 61 -20.45 -1.16 24.01
N PRO A 62 -21.16 -1.97 23.21
CA PRO A 62 -20.76 -3.36 22.98
C PRO A 62 -19.42 -3.44 22.25
N THR A 63 -18.56 -4.35 22.67
CA THR A 63 -17.31 -4.67 21.98
C THR A 63 -17.49 -5.83 21.01
N ALA A 64 -16.48 -6.09 20.18
CA ALA A 64 -16.41 -7.28 19.33
C ALA A 64 -16.68 -8.56 20.13
N THR A 65 -16.06 -8.68 21.30
CA THR A 65 -16.20 -9.81 22.21
C THR A 65 -17.64 -10.00 22.70
N ASP A 66 -18.33 -8.93 23.09
CA ASP A 66 -19.72 -8.99 23.55
C ASP A 66 -20.67 -9.51 22.46
N VAL A 67 -20.50 -8.99 21.25
CA VAL A 67 -21.34 -9.38 20.11
C VAL A 67 -21.02 -10.80 19.68
N PHE A 68 -19.74 -11.18 19.62
CA PHE A 68 -19.33 -12.51 19.20
C PHE A 68 -19.77 -13.60 20.19
N ALA A 69 -19.79 -13.31 21.50
CA ALA A 69 -20.33 -14.22 22.52
C ALA A 69 -21.81 -14.55 22.26
N ALA A 70 -22.62 -13.55 21.91
CA ALA A 70 -24.01 -13.77 21.53
C ALA A 70 -24.13 -14.58 20.23
N LEU A 71 -23.31 -14.28 19.22
CA LEU A 71 -23.28 -15.01 17.95
C LEU A 71 -22.93 -16.49 18.12
N ALA A 72 -21.92 -16.81 18.95
CA ALA A 72 -21.53 -18.18 19.23
C ALA A 72 -22.67 -18.95 19.93
N SER A 73 -23.34 -18.30 20.90
CA SER A 73 -24.53 -18.86 21.56
C SER A 73 -25.69 -19.10 20.58
N ASP A 74 -26.01 -18.13 19.74
CA ASP A 74 -27.06 -18.21 18.71
C ASP A 74 -26.81 -19.37 17.73
N ALA A 75 -25.56 -19.53 17.29
CA ALA A 75 -25.18 -20.61 16.39
C ALA A 75 -25.42 -22.00 17.01
N LEU A 76 -25.03 -22.19 18.28
CA LEU A 76 -25.24 -23.44 19.02
C LEU A 76 -26.72 -23.70 19.37
N ALA A 77 -27.55 -22.65 19.41
CA ALA A 77 -28.99 -22.78 19.61
C ALA A 77 -29.68 -23.47 18.42
N VAL A 78 -29.11 -23.41 17.22
CA VAL A 78 -29.72 -24.00 16.00
C VAL A 78 -28.92 -25.16 15.40
N ASP A 79 -27.68 -25.41 15.85
CA ASP A 79 -26.89 -26.52 15.30
C ASP A 79 -27.58 -27.88 15.52
N GLY A 80 -27.86 -28.57 14.41
CA GLY A 80 -28.55 -29.86 14.41
C GLY A 80 -30.01 -29.86 14.89
N ARG A 81 -30.63 -28.69 15.14
CA ARG A 81 -32.02 -28.59 15.62
C ARG A 81 -32.99 -28.26 14.49
N HIS A 82 -34.23 -28.74 14.64
CA HIS A 82 -35.33 -28.33 13.76
C HIS A 82 -35.99 -27.04 14.28
N ILE A 83 -36.53 -26.25 13.37
CA ILE A 83 -37.21 -24.98 13.67
C ILE A 83 -38.36 -25.12 14.67
N ASP A 84 -39.10 -26.23 14.63
CA ASP A 84 -40.23 -26.48 15.54
C ASP A 84 -39.72 -26.64 16.98
N ASP A 85 -38.66 -27.43 17.19
CA ASP A 85 -38.05 -27.63 18.51
C ASP A 85 -37.46 -26.31 19.05
N PHE A 86 -36.78 -25.54 18.19
CA PHE A 86 -36.27 -24.21 18.54
C PHE A 86 -37.39 -23.25 18.94
N ALA A 87 -38.50 -23.24 18.20
CA ALA A 87 -39.64 -22.37 18.46
C ALA A 87 -40.29 -22.67 19.82
N ASP A 88 -40.45 -23.97 20.14
CA ASP A 88 -41.02 -24.44 21.39
C ASP A 88 -40.10 -24.13 22.59
N GLU A 89 -38.79 -24.39 22.46
CA GLU A 89 -37.80 -24.14 23.53
C GLU A 89 -37.64 -22.65 23.83
N MET A 90 -37.62 -21.80 22.79
CA MET A 90 -37.50 -20.34 22.94
C MET A 90 -38.83 -19.64 23.28
N GLY A 91 -39.94 -20.38 23.29
CA GLY A 91 -41.25 -19.86 23.69
C GLY A 91 -41.88 -18.88 22.68
N PHE A 92 -41.63 -19.06 21.38
CA PHE A 92 -42.21 -18.19 20.35
C PHE A 92 -43.69 -18.50 20.09
N GLU A 93 -44.57 -17.53 20.34
CA GLU A 93 -46.01 -17.68 20.08
C GLU A 93 -46.39 -17.50 18.59
N LYS A 94 -45.54 -16.81 17.81
CA LYS A 94 -45.81 -16.48 16.41
C LYS A 94 -44.82 -17.19 15.49
N PRO A 95 -45.28 -17.99 14.50
CA PRO A 95 -44.39 -18.65 13.54
C PRO A 95 -43.45 -17.68 12.82
N SER A 96 -43.92 -16.48 12.47
CA SER A 96 -43.08 -15.49 11.79
C SER A 96 -41.93 -14.95 12.65
N GLN A 97 -42.07 -14.94 13.97
CA GLN A 97 -40.99 -14.53 14.87
C GLN A 97 -39.98 -15.66 15.03
N ALA A 98 -40.47 -16.90 15.21
CA ALA A 98 -39.63 -18.09 15.28
C ALA A 98 -38.79 -18.26 14.00
N ILE A 99 -39.40 -18.14 12.81
CA ILE A 99 -38.70 -18.24 11.52
C ILE A 99 -37.59 -17.20 11.42
N ARG A 100 -37.89 -15.92 11.69
CA ARG A 100 -36.87 -14.86 11.60
C ARG A 100 -35.71 -15.06 12.58
N ALA A 101 -36.00 -15.45 13.82
CA ALA A 101 -34.97 -15.70 14.81
C ALA A 101 -34.11 -16.92 14.43
N TYR A 102 -34.76 -18.02 14.02
CA TYR A 102 -34.10 -19.24 13.58
C TYR A 102 -33.22 -18.99 12.35
N GLU A 103 -33.73 -18.30 11.33
CA GLU A 103 -32.96 -17.95 10.13
C GLU A 103 -31.79 -17.02 10.45
N SER A 104 -31.95 -16.09 11.41
CA SER A 104 -30.86 -15.23 11.87
C SER A 104 -29.75 -16.04 12.56
N CYS A 105 -30.11 -16.93 13.49
CA CYS A 105 -29.15 -17.81 14.16
C CYS A 105 -28.46 -18.75 13.17
N ARG A 106 -29.20 -19.25 12.18
CA ARG A 106 -28.68 -20.12 11.13
C ARG A 106 -27.71 -19.38 10.22
N LYS A 107 -28.00 -18.13 9.87
CA LYS A 107 -27.06 -17.27 9.14
C LYS A 107 -25.74 -17.14 9.90
N THR A 108 -25.79 -16.93 11.21
CA THR A 108 -24.59 -16.90 12.06
C THR A 108 -23.84 -18.24 12.05
N LEU A 109 -24.56 -19.36 12.20
CA LEU A 109 -23.95 -20.70 12.14
C LEU A 109 -23.27 -20.96 10.78
N ASP A 110 -23.93 -20.59 9.69
CA ASP A 110 -23.40 -20.75 8.33
C ASP A 110 -22.15 -19.88 8.13
N TRP A 111 -22.13 -18.64 8.64
CA TRP A 111 -20.96 -17.76 8.61
C TRP A 111 -19.77 -18.35 9.41
N LEU A 112 -20.00 -18.79 10.65
CA LEU A 112 -18.96 -19.40 11.48
C LEU A 112 -18.39 -20.68 10.85
N LYS A 113 -19.22 -21.52 10.23
CA LYS A 113 -18.80 -22.80 9.67
C LYS A 113 -18.18 -22.69 8.28
N ASN A 114 -18.77 -21.90 7.39
CA ASN A 114 -18.36 -21.86 5.99
C ASN A 114 -17.28 -20.81 5.76
N ASP A 115 -17.48 -19.60 6.29
CA ASP A 115 -16.61 -18.46 6.00
C ASP A 115 -15.43 -18.43 6.98
N MET A 116 -15.67 -18.73 8.26
CA MET A 116 -14.61 -18.85 9.27
C MET A 116 -14.03 -20.26 9.39
N GLN A 117 -14.60 -21.24 8.67
CA GLN A 117 -14.15 -22.64 8.65
C GLN A 117 -14.08 -23.31 10.04
N LEU A 118 -14.92 -22.88 11.00
CA LEU A 118 -14.95 -23.44 12.35
C LEU A 118 -15.79 -24.72 12.41
N MET A 119 -15.30 -25.71 13.15
CA MET A 119 -16.07 -26.89 13.53
C MET A 119 -17.07 -26.57 14.65
N THR A 120 -18.17 -27.33 14.76
CA THR A 120 -19.11 -27.19 15.89
C THR A 120 -18.40 -27.27 17.24
N SER A 121 -17.39 -28.15 17.38
CA SER A 121 -16.62 -28.26 18.64
C SER A 121 -15.85 -26.98 18.94
N GLU A 122 -15.27 -26.33 17.93
CA GLU A 122 -14.55 -25.06 18.11
C GLU A 122 -15.50 -23.92 18.48
N ILE A 123 -16.68 -23.86 17.85
CA ILE A 123 -17.73 -22.88 18.23
C ILE A 123 -18.17 -23.11 19.69
N SER A 124 -18.28 -24.37 20.11
CA SER A 124 -18.60 -24.72 21.51
C SER A 124 -17.51 -24.28 22.47
N ASP A 125 -16.23 -24.56 22.17
CA ASP A 125 -15.09 -24.15 23.00
C ASP A 125 -15.05 -22.62 23.10
N ILE A 126 -15.21 -21.89 21.99
CA ILE A 126 -15.27 -20.42 21.96
C ILE A 126 -16.43 -19.91 22.84
N ALA A 127 -17.63 -20.47 22.71
CA ALA A 127 -18.79 -20.04 23.50
C ALA A 127 -18.58 -20.28 25.00
N GLU A 128 -17.97 -21.42 25.37
CA GLU A 128 -17.66 -21.75 26.77
C GLU A 128 -16.60 -20.81 27.34
N THR A 129 -15.53 -20.52 26.58
CA THR A 129 -14.51 -19.56 27.01
C THR A 129 -15.08 -18.15 27.12
N LEU A 130 -15.94 -17.71 26.19
CA LEU A 130 -16.58 -16.40 26.26
C LEU A 130 -17.59 -16.29 27.42
N ASP A 131 -18.24 -17.38 27.83
CA ASP A 131 -19.15 -17.37 28.99
C ASP A 131 -18.37 -17.34 30.32
N ASN A 132 -17.24 -18.04 30.40
CA ASN A 132 -16.46 -18.18 31.64
C ASN A 132 -15.42 -17.07 31.85
N GLU A 133 -14.80 -16.59 30.78
CA GLU A 133 -13.59 -15.76 30.80
C GLU A 133 -13.77 -14.47 29.97
N LEU A 134 -15.00 -13.96 29.85
CA LEU A 134 -15.34 -12.80 28.99
C LEU A 134 -14.41 -11.59 29.19
N ASP A 135 -14.17 -11.21 30.44
CA ASP A 135 -13.35 -10.04 30.78
C ASP A 135 -11.87 -10.27 30.43
N GLU A 136 -11.36 -11.49 30.64
CA GLU A 136 -9.99 -11.88 30.26
C GLU A 136 -9.83 -11.87 28.73
N VAL A 137 -10.80 -12.39 27.99
CA VAL A 137 -10.81 -12.32 26.52
C VAL A 137 -10.82 -10.86 26.05
N LYS A 138 -11.56 -9.96 26.70
CA LYS A 138 -11.57 -8.53 26.34
C LYS A 138 -10.19 -7.90 26.51
N GLU A 139 -9.56 -8.10 27.68
CA GLU A 139 -8.21 -7.59 27.94
C GLU A 139 -7.19 -8.15 26.93
N GLU A 140 -7.29 -9.43 26.59
CA GLU A 140 -6.43 -10.09 25.60
C GLU A 140 -6.66 -9.57 24.18
N VAL A 141 -7.92 -9.35 23.76
CA VAL A 141 -8.23 -8.75 22.44
C VAL A 141 -7.63 -7.35 22.35
N GLU A 142 -7.79 -6.52 23.38
CA GLU A 142 -7.20 -5.18 23.41
C GLU A 142 -5.67 -5.24 23.34
N ARG A 143 -5.04 -6.18 24.07
CA ARG A 143 -3.59 -6.38 24.03
C ARG A 143 -3.10 -6.81 22.65
N VAL A 144 -3.72 -7.83 22.05
CA VAL A 144 -3.33 -8.34 20.73
C VAL A 144 -3.56 -7.28 19.64
N GLN A 145 -4.66 -6.53 19.70
CA GLN A 145 -4.89 -5.41 18.78
C GLN A 145 -3.86 -4.29 18.97
N ALA A 146 -3.50 -3.95 20.21
CA ALA A 146 -2.48 -2.96 20.49
C ALA A 146 -1.08 -3.42 20.03
N GLU A 147 -0.72 -4.69 20.24
CA GLU A 147 0.52 -5.29 19.76
C GLU A 147 0.58 -5.31 18.23
N ARG A 148 -0.52 -5.69 17.56
CA ARG A 148 -0.62 -5.65 16.10
C ARG A 148 -0.50 -4.24 15.56
N LYS A 149 -1.19 -3.29 16.17
CA LYS A 149 -1.10 -1.88 15.81
C LYS A 149 0.31 -1.33 16.01
N ALA A 150 0.94 -1.61 17.15
CA ALA A 150 2.31 -1.19 17.42
C ALA A 150 3.32 -1.84 16.45
N LYS A 151 3.11 -3.12 16.11
CA LYS A 151 3.92 -3.81 15.10
C LYS A 151 3.75 -3.16 13.72
N HIS A 152 2.52 -2.87 13.31
CA HIS A 152 2.23 -2.16 12.06
C HIS A 152 2.84 -0.75 12.06
N GLU A 153 2.68 0.04 13.12
CA GLU A 153 3.31 1.37 13.23
C GLU A 153 4.84 1.29 13.22
N PHE A 154 5.42 0.20 13.72
CA PHE A 154 6.85 -0.05 13.67
C PHE A 154 7.31 -0.42 12.26
N GLU A 155 6.58 -1.30 11.56
CA GLU A 155 6.88 -1.76 10.19
C GLU A 155 6.63 -0.67 9.15
N HIS A 156 5.65 0.21 9.38
CA HIS A 156 5.24 1.33 8.51
C HIS A 156 5.43 2.68 9.22
N PRO A 157 6.68 3.10 9.50
CA PRO A 157 6.94 4.37 10.16
C PRO A 157 6.55 5.56 9.26
N PRO A 158 6.06 6.68 9.82
CA PRO A 158 5.72 7.85 9.00
C PRO A 158 6.97 8.37 8.26
N VAL A 159 6.83 8.62 6.96
CA VAL A 159 7.94 9.09 6.14
C VAL A 159 8.28 10.57 6.42
N PRO A 160 9.56 10.97 6.32
CA PRO A 160 9.97 12.37 6.50
C PRO A 160 9.43 13.29 5.39
N GLU A 161 9.47 14.61 5.61
CA GLU A 161 9.10 15.59 4.59
C GLU A 161 10.02 15.47 3.35
N GLY A 162 9.43 15.49 2.15
CA GLY A 162 10.13 15.31 0.87
C GLY A 162 10.37 13.85 0.49
N PHE A 163 9.78 12.90 1.22
CA PHE A 163 9.81 11.47 0.91
C PHE A 163 8.38 10.91 0.86
N THR A 164 8.19 9.92 0.00
CA THR A 164 6.97 9.14 -0.12
C THR A 164 7.28 7.65 0.08
N SER A 165 6.40 6.91 0.77
CA SER A 165 6.59 5.47 0.97
C SER A 165 6.37 4.70 -0.34
N ILE A 166 7.07 3.57 -0.52
CA ILE A 166 6.86 2.70 -1.69
C ILE A 166 5.39 2.27 -1.80
N GLU A 167 4.75 1.94 -0.68
CA GLU A 167 3.34 1.55 -0.64
C GLU A 167 2.40 2.66 -1.12
N ASP A 168 2.64 3.90 -0.70
CA ASP A 168 1.84 5.05 -1.14
C ASP A 168 2.07 5.34 -2.65
N LEU A 169 3.31 5.19 -3.13
CA LEU A 169 3.63 5.31 -4.55
C LEU A 169 2.90 4.23 -5.36
N GLN A 170 2.97 2.97 -4.94
CA GLN A 170 2.26 1.86 -5.59
C GLN A 170 0.74 2.09 -5.60
N ALA A 171 0.16 2.57 -4.49
CA ALA A 171 -1.27 2.86 -4.38
C ALA A 171 -1.74 4.01 -5.28
N SER A 172 -0.81 4.86 -5.76
CA SER A 172 -1.11 5.97 -6.67
C SER A 172 -1.18 5.56 -8.16
N LEU A 173 -0.63 4.39 -8.50
CA LEU A 173 -0.55 3.89 -9.87
C LEU A 173 -1.88 3.29 -10.34
N ASN A 174 -2.19 3.45 -11.62
CA ASN A 174 -3.38 2.86 -12.23
C ASN A 174 -3.01 1.58 -12.99
N LEU A 175 -3.13 0.44 -12.33
CA LEU A 175 -2.70 -0.87 -12.87
C LEU A 175 -3.73 -1.54 -13.80
N GLY A 176 -4.88 -0.92 -14.04
CA GLY A 176 -5.98 -1.58 -14.75
C GLY A 176 -6.60 -2.73 -13.95
N GLU A 177 -7.18 -3.70 -14.64
CA GLU A 177 -7.91 -4.83 -14.02
C GLU A 177 -6.97 -5.97 -13.57
N TYR A 178 -5.84 -6.16 -14.25
CA TYR A 178 -4.96 -7.31 -14.04
C TYR A 178 -3.48 -6.97 -13.86
N GLY A 179 -3.10 -5.69 -13.91
CA GLY A 179 -1.70 -5.27 -13.86
C GLY A 179 -0.99 -5.57 -12.54
N ASP A 180 -1.73 -5.70 -11.44
CA ASP A 180 -1.21 -6.09 -10.12
C ASP A 180 -0.56 -7.49 -10.13
N ARG A 181 -0.94 -8.34 -11.09
CA ARG A 181 -0.41 -9.70 -11.22
C ARG A 181 0.98 -9.76 -11.86
N ILE A 182 1.52 -8.65 -12.35
CA ILE A 182 2.78 -8.64 -13.11
C ILE A 182 3.96 -9.24 -12.33
N THR A 183 3.96 -9.07 -11.00
CA THR A 183 5.04 -9.52 -10.11
C THR A 183 5.07 -11.04 -9.90
N ASP A 184 4.03 -11.76 -10.32
CA ASP A 184 4.00 -13.23 -10.32
C ASP A 184 4.74 -13.84 -11.52
N TYR A 185 5.15 -13.01 -12.49
CA TYR A 185 5.76 -13.41 -13.75
C TYR A 185 7.21 -12.91 -13.85
N THR A 186 7.96 -13.50 -14.78
CA THR A 186 9.38 -13.18 -15.04
C THR A 186 9.64 -13.15 -16.53
N GLY A 187 10.70 -12.46 -16.96
CA GLY A 187 11.05 -12.28 -18.37
C GLY A 187 10.22 -11.18 -19.01
N ASN A 188 10.06 -11.23 -20.32
CA ASN A 188 9.53 -10.12 -21.11
C ASN A 188 8.11 -9.69 -20.68
N ILE A 189 7.92 -8.38 -20.47
CA ILE A 189 6.63 -7.81 -20.03
C ILE A 189 5.48 -8.09 -21.02
N GLY A 190 5.74 -8.08 -22.33
CA GLY A 190 4.71 -8.38 -23.35
C GLY A 190 4.28 -9.85 -23.36
N ASP A 191 5.23 -10.77 -23.15
CA ASP A 191 4.92 -12.19 -22.97
C ASP A 191 4.12 -12.40 -21.68
N ALA A 192 4.51 -11.74 -20.58
CA ALA A 192 3.78 -11.81 -19.31
C ALA A 192 2.34 -11.28 -19.43
N PHE A 193 2.12 -10.15 -20.11
CA PHE A 193 0.76 -9.66 -20.40
C PHE A 193 -0.08 -10.68 -21.15
N SER A 194 0.51 -11.33 -22.16
CA SER A 194 -0.19 -12.38 -22.92
C SER A 194 -0.56 -13.57 -22.02
N GLU A 195 0.33 -14.00 -21.12
CA GLU A 195 0.07 -15.09 -20.18
C GLU A 195 -0.97 -14.73 -19.10
N ILE A 196 -0.92 -13.51 -18.58
CA ILE A 196 -1.90 -12.98 -17.62
C ILE A 196 -3.29 -12.96 -18.26
N ALA A 197 -3.39 -12.42 -19.48
CA ALA A 197 -4.64 -12.32 -20.22
C ALA A 197 -5.21 -13.71 -20.53
N ASP A 198 -4.41 -14.64 -21.05
CA ASP A 198 -4.86 -16.02 -21.33
C ASP A 198 -5.37 -16.72 -20.06
N GLY A 199 -4.67 -16.52 -18.93
CA GLY A 199 -5.08 -17.05 -17.63
C GLY A 199 -6.35 -16.41 -17.04
N ALA A 200 -6.69 -15.18 -17.45
CA ALA A 200 -7.87 -14.45 -16.99
C ALA A 200 -9.14 -14.74 -17.81
N VAL A 201 -9.01 -15.28 -19.03
CA VAL A 201 -10.15 -15.61 -19.89
C VAL A 201 -11.09 -16.63 -19.22
N ASP A 202 -12.39 -16.36 -19.27
CA ASP A 202 -13.39 -17.21 -18.64
C ASP A 202 -13.41 -18.63 -19.24
N LEU A 203 -13.47 -19.62 -18.35
CA LEU A 203 -13.59 -21.03 -18.72
C LEU A 203 -15.04 -21.48 -18.91
N TYR A 204 -15.98 -20.87 -18.18
CA TYR A 204 -17.39 -21.28 -18.19
C TYR A 204 -18.21 -20.46 -19.19
N THR A 205 -19.00 -21.17 -20.01
CA THR A 205 -19.91 -20.56 -21.00
C THR A 205 -20.89 -19.57 -20.38
N HIS A 206 -21.29 -19.79 -19.12
CA HIS A 206 -22.17 -18.87 -18.42
C HIS A 206 -21.55 -17.48 -18.28
N ASP A 207 -20.29 -17.41 -17.84
CA ASP A 207 -19.62 -16.15 -17.51
C ASP A 207 -19.28 -15.37 -18.78
N MET A 208 -18.80 -16.07 -19.82
CA MET A 208 -18.62 -15.49 -21.16
C MET A 208 -19.92 -14.89 -21.73
N LEU A 209 -21.04 -15.61 -21.64
CA LEU A 209 -22.33 -15.11 -22.16
C LEU A 209 -22.94 -14.00 -21.29
N LYS A 210 -22.51 -13.89 -20.03
CA LYS A 210 -22.86 -12.78 -19.14
C LYS A 210 -22.02 -11.54 -19.44
N TRP A 211 -20.74 -11.70 -19.76
CA TRP A 211 -19.81 -10.62 -20.10
C TRP A 211 -20.09 -10.00 -21.47
N LEU A 212 -20.36 -10.85 -22.48
CA LEU A 212 -20.43 -10.44 -23.88
C LEU A 212 -21.43 -9.29 -24.20
N PRO A 213 -22.67 -9.25 -23.67
CA PRO A 213 -23.63 -8.21 -24.04
C PRO A 213 -23.16 -6.79 -23.73
N ASP A 214 -22.35 -6.62 -22.68
CA ASP A 214 -21.84 -5.34 -22.22
C ASP A 214 -20.48 -4.98 -22.85
N ASN A 215 -19.85 -5.91 -23.60
CA ASN A 215 -18.47 -5.81 -24.09
C ASN A 215 -18.32 -6.31 -25.55
N TYR A 216 -19.38 -6.27 -26.35
CA TYR A 216 -19.40 -6.88 -27.68
C TYR A 216 -18.47 -6.19 -28.68
N GLU A 217 -18.10 -4.93 -28.44
CA GLU A 217 -17.14 -4.16 -29.23
C GLU A 217 -15.78 -4.85 -29.34
N TRP A 218 -15.39 -5.61 -28.33
CA TRP A 218 -14.13 -6.35 -28.33
C TRP A 218 -14.12 -7.53 -29.31
N LEU A 219 -15.30 -8.00 -29.77
CA LEU A 219 -15.36 -8.91 -30.91
C LEU A 219 -14.93 -8.22 -32.20
N GLU A 220 -15.25 -6.93 -32.36
CA GLU A 220 -14.85 -6.17 -33.54
C GLU A 220 -13.35 -5.87 -33.51
N GLU A 221 -12.82 -5.50 -32.34
CA GLU A 221 -11.38 -5.28 -32.14
C GLU A 221 -10.58 -6.58 -32.35
N ALA A 222 -11.00 -7.69 -31.75
CA ALA A 222 -10.35 -8.98 -31.98
C ALA A 222 -10.40 -9.43 -33.46
N ASP A 223 -11.45 -9.08 -34.21
CA ASP A 223 -11.48 -9.34 -35.67
C ASP A 223 -10.49 -8.44 -36.41
N PHE A 224 -10.38 -7.18 -36.00
CA PHE A 224 -9.46 -6.20 -36.58
C PHE A 224 -7.99 -6.60 -36.38
N GLN A 225 -7.64 -7.09 -35.19
CA GLN A 225 -6.32 -7.65 -34.86
C GLN A 225 -6.06 -9.02 -35.51
N GLY A 226 -7.07 -9.61 -36.17
CA GLY A 226 -6.96 -10.91 -36.85
C GLY A 226 -7.04 -12.12 -35.91
N LEU A 227 -7.34 -11.93 -34.62
CA LEU A 227 -7.42 -13.00 -33.62
C LEU A 227 -8.58 -13.96 -33.86
N LEU A 228 -9.62 -13.53 -34.58
CA LEU A 228 -10.77 -14.38 -34.89
C LEU A 228 -10.52 -15.34 -36.08
N GLU A 229 -9.36 -15.26 -36.74
CA GLU A 229 -9.03 -16.17 -37.83
C GLU A 229 -9.01 -17.64 -37.36
N GLY A 230 -9.91 -18.45 -37.94
CA GLY A 230 -10.05 -19.86 -37.59
C GLY A 230 -11.09 -20.19 -36.51
N CYS A 231 -11.65 -19.19 -35.82
CA CYS A 231 -12.77 -19.39 -34.88
C CYS A 231 -14.08 -18.71 -35.31
N LYS A 232 -14.09 -17.97 -36.43
CA LYS A 232 -15.30 -17.30 -36.97
C LYS A 232 -16.50 -18.25 -37.05
N GLY A 233 -17.61 -17.84 -36.43
CA GLY A 233 -18.86 -18.59 -36.36
C GLY A 233 -19.02 -19.44 -35.09
N ASP A 234 -17.98 -19.58 -34.27
CA ASP A 234 -18.06 -20.14 -32.92
C ASP A 234 -18.10 -19.00 -31.89
N LEU A 235 -19.31 -18.60 -31.49
CA LEU A 235 -19.52 -17.43 -30.62
C LEU A 235 -18.73 -17.53 -29.31
N ILE A 236 -18.60 -18.72 -28.74
CA ILE A 236 -17.91 -18.90 -27.46
C ILE A 236 -16.42 -18.65 -27.65
N LYS A 237 -15.80 -19.28 -28.64
CA LYS A 237 -14.38 -19.05 -28.93
C LYS A 237 -14.10 -17.61 -29.37
N MET A 238 -15.00 -17.00 -30.13
CA MET A 238 -14.87 -15.59 -30.50
C MET A 238 -14.93 -14.70 -29.26
N THR A 239 -15.80 -15.02 -28.30
CA THR A 239 -15.89 -14.29 -27.02
C THR A 239 -14.62 -14.46 -26.19
N GLN A 240 -14.02 -15.65 -26.17
CA GLN A 240 -12.73 -15.88 -25.50
C GLN A 240 -11.61 -15.03 -26.09
N MET A 241 -11.52 -14.95 -27.42
CA MET A 241 -10.52 -14.09 -28.09
C MET A 241 -10.80 -12.59 -27.84
N ALA A 242 -12.07 -12.20 -27.73
CA ALA A 242 -12.43 -10.83 -27.36
C ALA A 242 -12.07 -10.49 -25.91
N GLN A 243 -12.27 -11.40 -24.96
CA GLN A 243 -11.81 -11.24 -23.57
C GLN A 243 -10.29 -11.13 -23.52
N TYR A 244 -9.58 -12.03 -24.21
CA TYR A 244 -8.13 -11.99 -24.32
C TYR A 244 -7.63 -10.62 -24.83
N GLU A 245 -8.20 -10.12 -25.93
CA GLU A 245 -7.84 -8.82 -26.49
C GLU A 245 -8.16 -7.67 -25.55
N CYS A 246 -9.35 -7.68 -24.92
CA CYS A 246 -9.76 -6.68 -23.94
C CYS A 246 -8.75 -6.58 -22.78
N PHE A 247 -8.38 -7.73 -22.21
CA PHE A 247 -7.47 -7.77 -21.05
C PHE A 247 -6.05 -7.39 -21.44
N THR A 248 -5.60 -7.84 -22.62
CA THR A 248 -4.28 -7.48 -23.16
C THR A 248 -4.18 -5.97 -23.41
N GLN A 249 -5.20 -5.37 -24.04
CA GLN A 249 -5.23 -3.92 -24.31
C GLN A 249 -5.33 -3.10 -23.03
N ASP A 250 -6.08 -3.57 -22.02
CA ASP A 250 -6.12 -2.93 -20.71
C ASP A 250 -4.71 -2.82 -20.11
N MET A 251 -3.95 -3.92 -20.07
CA MET A 251 -2.57 -3.91 -19.57
C MET A 251 -1.65 -3.03 -20.42
N TYR A 252 -1.72 -3.07 -21.76
CA TYR A 252 -0.92 -2.17 -22.60
C TYR A 252 -1.27 -0.69 -22.41
N SER A 253 -2.53 -0.37 -22.13
CA SER A 253 -2.95 1.01 -21.84
C SER A 253 -2.45 1.54 -20.49
N HIS A 254 -2.08 0.62 -19.59
CA HIS A 254 -1.55 0.89 -18.25
C HIS A 254 -0.08 0.45 -18.10
N GLN A 255 0.61 0.16 -19.20
CA GLN A 255 1.92 -0.51 -19.17
C GLN A 255 2.95 0.26 -18.34
N GLU A 256 3.00 1.58 -18.50
CA GLU A 256 3.94 2.44 -17.77
C GLU A 256 3.74 2.30 -16.26
N ASP A 257 2.50 2.41 -15.77
CA ASP A 257 2.17 2.26 -14.35
C ASP A 257 2.46 0.83 -13.85
N ILE A 258 2.18 -0.19 -14.66
CA ILE A 258 2.48 -1.59 -14.32
C ILE A 258 4.00 -1.83 -14.21
N ALA A 259 4.79 -1.24 -15.10
CA ALA A 259 6.25 -1.35 -15.06
C ALA A 259 6.84 -0.60 -13.86
N LYS A 260 6.33 0.60 -13.55
CA LYS A 260 6.67 1.34 -12.33
C LYS A 260 6.34 0.53 -11.08
N TYR A 261 5.18 -0.13 -11.06
CA TYR A 261 4.77 -1.00 -9.96
C TYR A 261 5.75 -2.17 -9.77
N ALA A 262 6.15 -2.84 -10.85
CA ALA A 262 7.14 -3.92 -10.80
C ALA A 262 8.50 -3.44 -10.26
N ALA A 263 8.99 -2.27 -10.70
CA ALA A 263 10.21 -1.67 -10.16
C ALA A 263 10.09 -1.36 -8.66
N LEU A 264 8.99 -0.73 -8.24
CA LEU A 264 8.74 -0.39 -6.83
C LEU A 264 8.67 -1.65 -5.94
N GLU A 265 8.01 -2.71 -6.40
CA GLU A 265 7.96 -4.00 -5.68
C GLU A 265 9.36 -4.61 -5.52
N GLY A 266 10.18 -4.56 -6.59
CA GLY A 266 11.57 -5.01 -6.52
C GLY A 266 12.42 -4.18 -5.56
N LEU A 267 12.26 -2.85 -5.55
CA LEU A 267 12.94 -1.98 -4.59
C LEU A 267 12.52 -2.29 -3.14
N ALA A 268 11.23 -2.56 -2.90
CA ALA A 268 10.74 -2.98 -1.60
C ALA A 268 11.38 -4.32 -1.15
N ALA A 269 11.53 -5.27 -2.07
CA ALA A 269 12.20 -6.55 -1.81
C ALA A 269 13.69 -6.38 -1.45
N GLU A 270 14.36 -5.36 -1.99
CA GLU A 270 15.74 -4.97 -1.65
C GLU A 270 15.83 -4.10 -0.38
N GLY A 271 14.71 -3.82 0.28
CA GLY A 271 14.66 -3.13 1.57
C GLY A 271 14.47 -1.61 1.49
N VAL A 272 14.15 -1.06 0.31
CA VAL A 272 13.70 0.35 0.19
C VAL A 272 12.30 0.47 0.75
N TYR A 273 12.10 1.43 1.66
CA TYR A 273 10.78 1.73 2.22
C TYR A 273 10.23 3.09 1.75
N ALA A 274 11.12 4.08 1.60
CA ALA A 274 10.75 5.43 1.18
C ALA A 274 11.72 5.95 0.11
N LEU A 275 11.18 6.70 -0.85
CA LEU A 275 11.94 7.40 -1.90
C LEU A 275 11.76 8.91 -1.74
N ALA A 276 12.82 9.67 -2.02
CA ALA A 276 12.71 11.12 -2.10
C ALA A 276 11.85 11.51 -3.30
N ASP A 277 10.96 12.48 -3.13
CA ASP A 277 10.00 12.87 -4.17
C ASP A 277 10.72 13.31 -5.46
N GLU A 278 11.82 14.08 -5.33
CA GLU A 278 12.62 14.52 -6.49
C GLU A 278 13.30 13.35 -7.22
N VAL A 279 13.71 12.30 -6.49
CA VAL A 279 14.32 11.11 -7.08
C VAL A 279 13.27 10.24 -7.76
N TYR A 280 12.09 10.13 -7.17
CA TYR A 280 10.97 9.44 -7.83
C TYR A 280 10.64 10.12 -9.16
N ASP A 281 10.49 11.46 -9.16
CA ASP A 281 10.20 12.23 -10.36
C ASP A 281 11.29 12.03 -11.43
N ASP A 282 12.58 12.05 -11.07
CA ASP A 282 13.68 11.91 -12.01
C ASP A 282 13.86 10.48 -12.55
N VAL A 283 13.64 9.46 -11.71
CA VAL A 283 13.84 8.05 -12.07
C VAL A 283 12.62 7.46 -12.77
N PHE A 284 11.42 7.73 -12.25
CA PHE A 284 10.16 7.11 -12.69
C PHE A 284 9.40 7.95 -13.71
N ASP A 285 9.39 9.27 -13.57
CA ASP A 285 8.67 10.17 -14.48
C ASP A 285 9.60 10.92 -15.46
N GLY A 286 10.91 10.75 -15.29
CA GLY A 286 11.95 11.36 -16.10
C GLY A 286 12.20 10.64 -17.43
N ILE A 287 13.41 10.84 -17.96
CA ILE A 287 13.88 10.16 -19.19
C ILE A 287 14.89 9.05 -18.89
N THR A 288 15.06 8.73 -17.60
CA THR A 288 16.13 7.86 -17.11
C THR A 288 15.86 6.41 -17.47
N ILE A 289 14.62 5.97 -17.27
CA ILE A 289 14.15 4.61 -17.58
C ILE A 289 12.92 4.74 -18.49
N ASP A 290 12.89 3.95 -19.57
CA ASP A 290 11.73 3.88 -20.45
C ASP A 290 10.76 2.80 -19.95
N PHE A 291 9.88 3.16 -19.01
CA PHE A 291 8.85 2.27 -18.47
C PHE A 291 7.77 1.86 -19.50
N ASN A 292 7.83 2.39 -20.73
CA ASN A 292 6.95 2.01 -21.82
C ASN A 292 7.64 1.05 -22.83
N ASP A 293 8.84 0.54 -22.52
CA ASP A 293 9.49 -0.49 -23.34
C ASP A 293 8.86 -1.86 -23.11
N ASN A 294 8.14 -2.36 -24.11
CA ASN A 294 7.51 -3.68 -24.07
C ASN A 294 8.49 -4.84 -24.28
N ASN A 295 9.76 -4.56 -24.55
CA ASN A 295 10.81 -5.56 -24.69
C ASN A 295 11.63 -5.77 -23.42
N MET A 296 11.41 -4.97 -22.37
CA MET A 296 12.13 -5.11 -21.12
C MET A 296 11.65 -6.34 -20.34
N ASP A 297 12.59 -7.01 -19.66
CA ASP A 297 12.28 -8.09 -18.74
C ASP A 297 11.82 -7.51 -17.39
N ILE A 298 10.84 -8.13 -16.74
CA ILE A 298 10.21 -7.60 -15.52
C ILE A 298 11.23 -7.38 -14.40
N GLU A 299 12.19 -8.29 -14.25
CA GLU A 299 13.28 -8.21 -13.28
C GLU A 299 14.28 -7.08 -13.54
N ASP A 300 14.37 -6.60 -14.79
CA ASP A 300 15.30 -5.54 -15.16
C ASP A 300 14.80 -4.17 -14.68
N PHE A 301 13.47 -3.95 -14.61
CA PHE A 301 12.91 -2.68 -14.11
C PHE A 301 13.42 -2.30 -12.72
N ALA A 302 13.45 -3.26 -11.79
CA ALA A 302 13.95 -3.02 -10.43
C ALA A 302 15.47 -2.77 -10.42
N THR A 303 16.21 -3.50 -11.25
CA THR A 303 17.68 -3.35 -11.36
C THR A 303 18.06 -1.99 -11.97
N GLU A 304 17.33 -1.56 -13.00
CA GLU A 304 17.51 -0.24 -13.61
C GLU A 304 17.13 0.87 -12.64
N ALA A 305 16.00 0.74 -11.92
CA ALA A 305 15.60 1.71 -10.91
C ALA A 305 16.62 1.81 -9.77
N GLN A 306 17.15 0.68 -9.29
CA GLN A 306 18.20 0.68 -8.27
C GLN A 306 19.47 1.38 -8.76
N THR A 307 19.90 1.10 -9.99
CA THR A 307 21.08 1.75 -10.60
C THR A 307 20.85 3.26 -10.73
N ALA A 308 19.69 3.66 -11.23
CA ALA A 308 19.33 5.08 -11.40
C ALA A 308 19.26 5.82 -10.06
N ILE A 309 18.71 5.20 -9.01
CA ILE A 309 18.70 5.77 -7.65
C ILE A 309 20.13 5.92 -7.13
N GLN A 310 20.98 4.91 -7.30
CA GLN A 310 22.40 4.98 -6.90
C GLN A 310 23.14 6.08 -7.65
N ASP A 311 22.92 6.25 -8.95
CA ASP A 311 23.53 7.35 -9.72
C ASP A 311 23.01 8.72 -9.26
N ALA A 312 21.72 8.81 -8.91
CA ALA A 312 21.11 10.04 -8.39
C ALA A 312 21.65 10.44 -7.00
N MET A 313 22.21 9.49 -6.23
CA MET A 313 22.74 9.77 -4.88
C MET A 313 24.02 10.60 -4.86
N ASP A 314 24.79 10.61 -5.95
CA ASP A 314 26.11 11.24 -5.96
C ASP A 314 26.05 12.75 -5.72
N SER A 315 25.17 13.46 -6.44
CA SER A 315 25.06 14.92 -6.34
C SER A 315 24.57 15.39 -4.95
N PRO A 316 23.46 14.84 -4.40
CA PRO A 316 22.99 15.22 -3.07
C PRO A 316 23.98 14.86 -1.95
N LEU A 317 24.67 13.71 -2.04
CA LEU A 317 25.72 13.36 -1.08
C LEU A 317 26.91 14.33 -1.18
N TYR A 318 27.32 14.71 -2.40
CA TYR A 318 28.39 15.69 -2.60
C TYR A 318 28.06 17.05 -1.97
N ASP A 319 26.85 17.55 -2.22
CA ASP A 319 26.38 18.82 -1.66
C ASP A 319 26.28 18.77 -0.13
N ALA A 320 25.78 17.67 0.43
CA ALA A 320 25.59 17.51 1.87
C ALA A 320 26.89 17.33 2.65
N LEU A 321 27.86 16.57 2.11
CA LEU A 321 29.15 16.29 2.77
C LEU A 321 30.17 17.41 2.55
N GLY A 322 29.90 18.29 1.58
CA GLY A 322 30.68 19.46 1.26
C GLY A 322 31.83 19.13 0.32
N SER A 323 31.84 19.84 -0.81
CA SER A 323 32.82 19.82 -1.89
C SER A 323 34.29 19.81 -1.44
N ASN A 324 34.83 18.62 -1.13
CA ASN A 324 36.23 18.38 -0.83
C ASN A 324 36.79 17.35 -1.82
N ASP A 325 37.92 17.66 -2.45
CA ASP A 325 38.62 16.78 -3.41
C ASP A 325 39.08 15.44 -2.79
N GLU A 326 38.91 15.23 -1.48
CA GLU A 326 39.21 13.94 -0.82
C GLU A 326 38.00 12.97 -0.82
N ILE A 327 36.78 13.48 -1.05
CA ILE A 327 35.56 12.66 -1.15
C ILE A 327 35.33 12.23 -2.61
N LEU A 328 35.92 12.95 -3.56
CA LEU A 328 35.92 12.59 -4.98
C LEU A 328 37.29 12.07 -5.42
N GLU A 329 37.34 10.94 -6.13
CA GLU A 329 38.51 10.51 -6.89
C GLU A 329 38.17 10.62 -8.38
N ASP A 330 38.91 11.45 -9.13
CA ASP A 330 38.68 11.72 -10.56
C ASP A 330 37.27 12.25 -10.93
N GLY A 331 36.52 12.78 -9.96
CA GLY A 331 35.18 13.37 -10.17
C GLY A 331 34.02 12.46 -9.78
N GLU A 332 34.30 11.24 -9.32
CA GLU A 332 33.34 10.26 -8.78
C GLU A 332 33.56 10.10 -7.27
N LEU A 333 32.56 9.61 -6.52
CA LEU A 333 32.72 9.29 -5.11
C LEU A 333 33.90 8.34 -4.90
N SER A 334 34.71 8.59 -3.86
CA SER A 334 35.81 7.70 -3.55
C SER A 334 35.30 6.31 -3.14
N GLY A 335 36.13 5.27 -3.35
CA GLY A 335 35.68 3.87 -3.21
C GLY A 335 35.10 3.49 -1.83
N ASP A 336 35.47 4.21 -0.76
CA ASP A 336 34.88 4.00 0.56
C ASP A 336 33.42 4.48 0.64
N PHE A 337 33.06 5.56 -0.07
CA PHE A 337 31.69 6.07 -0.16
C PHE A 337 30.84 5.24 -1.12
N GLU A 338 31.41 4.82 -2.25
CA GLU A 338 30.72 3.95 -3.21
C GLU A 338 30.32 2.62 -2.56
N ALA A 339 31.23 2.02 -1.77
CA ALA A 339 30.95 0.80 -1.04
C ALA A 339 29.81 0.97 -0.01
N ILE A 340 29.60 2.17 0.54
CA ILE A 340 28.49 2.46 1.46
C ILE A 340 27.19 2.61 0.68
N LYS A 341 27.21 3.34 -0.44
CA LYS A 341 26.06 3.46 -1.33
C LYS A 341 25.56 2.09 -1.80
N GLU A 342 26.47 1.21 -2.16
CA GLU A 342 26.18 -0.17 -2.56
C GLU A 342 25.76 -1.09 -1.40
N SER A 343 25.98 -0.68 -0.14
CA SER A 343 25.70 -1.51 1.04
C SER A 343 24.21 -1.57 1.44
N GLY A 344 23.34 -0.79 0.80
CA GLY A 344 21.89 -0.81 0.99
C GLY A 344 21.32 0.54 1.43
N TYR A 345 20.13 0.50 2.05
CA TYR A 345 19.34 1.70 2.38
C TYR A 345 19.10 1.88 3.90
N ASP A 346 19.84 1.15 4.73
CA ASP A 346 19.67 1.12 6.19
C ASP A 346 20.27 2.32 6.94
N PHE A 347 20.62 3.37 6.22
CA PHE A 347 21.15 4.61 6.77
C PHE A 347 20.41 5.83 6.23
N PRO A 348 20.37 6.94 6.98
CA PRO A 348 19.77 8.18 6.49
C PRO A 348 20.47 8.65 5.22
N ASN A 349 19.75 8.66 4.09
CA ASN A 349 20.29 9.08 2.81
C ASN A 349 19.26 9.93 2.03
N PRO A 350 19.73 10.77 1.09
CA PRO A 350 18.92 11.80 0.43
C PRO A 350 18.00 11.29 -0.66
N CYS A 351 18.12 10.04 -1.08
CA CYS A 351 17.40 9.49 -2.23
C CYS A 351 16.43 8.36 -1.87
N ALA A 352 16.82 7.46 -0.98
CA ALA A 352 16.04 6.28 -0.60
C ALA A 352 16.34 5.83 0.82
N MET A 353 15.38 5.30 1.57
CA MET A 353 15.63 4.85 2.95
C MET A 353 14.85 3.58 3.25
N SER A 354 15.44 2.69 4.05
CA SER A 354 14.70 1.59 4.67
C SER A 354 13.85 2.08 5.83
N ALA A 355 12.93 1.25 6.31
CA ALA A 355 12.10 1.58 7.46
C ALA A 355 12.95 1.84 8.73
N GLU A 356 14.12 1.21 8.85
CA GLU A 356 15.05 1.45 9.97
C GLU A 356 15.71 2.83 9.89
N ALA A 357 16.14 3.24 8.69
CA ALA A 357 16.67 4.57 8.45
C ALA A 357 15.60 5.65 8.72
N VAL A 358 14.36 5.43 8.25
CA VAL A 358 13.24 6.35 8.52
C VAL A 358 12.95 6.48 10.01
N ARG A 359 12.94 5.38 10.77
CA ARG A 359 12.80 5.45 12.25
C ARG A 359 13.91 6.26 12.89
N THR A 360 15.16 6.06 12.46
CA THR A 360 16.31 6.83 12.96
C THR A 360 16.17 8.33 12.66
N VAL A 361 15.71 8.67 11.46
CA VAL A 361 15.41 10.05 11.06
C VAL A 361 14.29 10.65 11.91
N ASN A 362 13.21 9.90 12.16
CA ASN A 362 12.08 10.36 12.98
C ASN A 362 12.49 10.63 14.44
N GLU A 363 13.41 9.85 15.00
CA GLU A 363 13.89 10.02 16.37
C GLU A 363 14.79 11.26 16.54
N LYS A 364 15.69 11.51 15.58
CA LYS A 364 16.76 12.50 15.71
C LYS A 364 16.55 13.76 14.88
N GLY A 365 15.66 13.72 13.89
CA GLY A 365 15.59 14.67 12.79
C GLY A 365 16.58 14.33 11.67
N TYR A 366 16.17 14.56 10.42
CA TYR A 366 16.92 14.16 9.21
C TYR A 366 18.37 14.65 9.22
N GLU A 367 18.60 15.95 9.38
CA GLU A 367 19.95 16.53 9.37
C GLU A 367 20.87 15.94 10.45
N THR A 368 20.33 15.66 11.64
CA THR A 368 21.13 15.12 12.74
C THR A 368 21.46 13.65 12.48
N ALA A 369 20.48 12.85 12.05
CA ALA A 369 20.68 11.45 11.72
C ALA A 369 21.68 11.27 10.57
N PHE A 370 21.52 12.06 9.50
CA PHE A 370 22.42 12.08 8.35
C PHE A 370 23.86 12.43 8.78
N ASN A 371 24.03 13.55 9.48
CA ASN A 371 25.37 13.96 9.91
C ASN A 371 26.01 12.97 10.87
N GLU A 372 25.28 12.37 11.82
CA GLU A 372 25.86 11.39 12.74
C GLU A 372 26.40 10.15 12.03
N PHE A 373 25.67 9.63 11.04
CA PHE A 373 26.10 8.45 10.27
C PHE A 373 27.26 8.80 9.33
N TRP A 374 27.06 9.81 8.48
CA TRP A 374 28.03 10.12 7.43
C TRP A 374 29.31 10.77 7.95
N LYS A 375 29.30 11.39 9.14
CA LYS A 375 30.47 12.07 9.71
C LYS A 375 31.63 11.14 10.05
N GLU A 376 31.38 9.86 10.35
CA GLU A 376 32.47 8.89 10.55
C GLU A 376 33.28 8.66 9.27
N PHE A 377 32.66 8.88 8.11
CA PHE A 377 33.27 8.79 6.79
C PHE A 377 33.75 10.14 6.27
N MET A 378 33.39 11.25 6.93
CA MET A 378 33.90 12.57 6.61
C MET A 378 35.35 12.73 7.10
N PRO A 379 36.23 13.40 6.33
CA PRO A 379 37.53 13.80 6.84
C PRO A 379 37.36 14.78 8.01
N ASP A 380 38.23 14.64 9.03
CA ASP A 380 38.21 15.38 10.30
C ASP A 380 38.41 16.89 10.05
N LYS A 381 37.35 17.61 9.68
CA LYS A 381 37.41 19.06 9.47
C LYS A 381 37.52 19.74 10.83
N GLY A 382 38.74 20.07 11.22
CA GLY A 382 39.07 20.91 12.37
C GLY A 382 38.62 22.38 12.25
N TYR A 383 37.42 22.65 11.70
CA TYR A 383 36.83 23.99 11.63
C TYR A 383 35.32 23.90 11.91
N GLU A 384 34.83 24.80 12.77
CA GLU A 384 33.40 24.98 13.05
C GLU A 384 32.65 25.21 11.73
N VAL A 385 31.71 24.32 11.43
CA VAL A 385 30.79 24.44 10.29
C VAL A 385 29.81 25.56 10.61
N PRO A 386 29.71 26.63 9.80
CA PRO A 386 28.66 27.62 9.98
C PRO A 386 27.30 26.95 9.75
N THR A 387 26.34 27.24 10.61
CA THR A 387 24.98 26.74 10.43
C THR A 387 24.39 27.23 9.11
N VAL A 388 23.45 26.47 8.52
CA VAL A 388 22.78 26.83 7.25
C VAL A 388 22.14 28.23 7.32
N SER A 389 21.76 28.68 8.52
CA SER A 389 21.27 30.05 8.78
C SER A 389 22.36 31.12 8.64
N GLU A 390 23.62 30.82 8.98
CA GLU A 390 24.77 31.70 8.80
C GLU A 390 25.20 31.79 7.33
N ALA A 391 25.17 30.68 6.59
CA ALA A 391 25.41 30.66 5.14
C ALA A 391 24.33 31.43 4.35
N ALA A 392 23.07 31.33 4.79
CA ALA A 392 21.96 32.12 4.22
C ALA A 392 22.08 33.62 4.54
N GLN A 393 22.66 33.98 5.69
CA GLN A 393 22.90 35.37 6.07
C GLN A 393 24.07 35.99 5.27
N GLU A 394 25.16 35.24 5.06
CA GLU A 394 26.27 35.67 4.20
C GLU A 394 25.84 35.86 2.74
N SER A 395 24.98 34.98 2.20
CA SER A 395 24.42 35.14 0.86
C SER A 395 23.54 36.39 0.71
N ARG A 396 22.79 36.77 1.76
CA ARG A 396 22.00 38.01 1.79
C ARG A 396 22.88 39.26 1.88
N GLU A 397 23.96 39.22 2.67
CA GLU A 397 24.93 40.33 2.77
C GLU A 397 25.78 40.50 1.50
N ALA A 398 26.10 39.40 0.80
CA ALA A 398 26.77 39.42 -0.50
C ALA A 398 25.86 39.98 -1.61
N SER A 399 24.58 39.61 -1.62
CA SER A 399 23.59 40.13 -2.56
C SER A 399 23.30 41.63 -2.35
N GLY A 400 23.24 42.09 -1.09
CA GLY A 400 23.06 43.50 -0.76
C GLY A 400 24.25 44.41 -1.12
N LYS A 401 25.47 43.85 -1.24
CA LYS A 401 26.65 44.60 -1.72
C LYS A 401 26.66 44.76 -3.24
N LEU A 402 26.12 43.80 -3.99
CA LEU A 402 26.00 43.88 -5.45
C LEU A 402 24.96 44.93 -5.89
N GLU A 403 23.90 45.16 -5.10
CA GLU A 403 22.92 46.22 -5.39
C GLU A 403 23.49 47.64 -5.14
N GLN A 404 24.39 47.82 -4.16
CA GLN A 404 25.03 49.12 -3.90
C GLN A 404 26.08 49.52 -4.95
N ASP A 405 26.80 48.56 -5.54
CA ASP A 405 27.83 48.83 -6.57
C ASP A 405 27.24 49.08 -7.98
N SER A 406 25.93 48.88 -8.17
CA SER A 406 25.26 49.04 -9.48
C SER A 406 24.76 50.46 -9.78
N HIS A 407 24.88 51.40 -8.83
CA HIS A 407 24.43 52.79 -8.98
C HIS A 407 25.47 53.81 -8.51
N ASP A 408 26.68 53.79 -9.05
CA ASP A 408 27.48 55.02 -9.17
C ASP A 408 28.60 54.86 -10.21
N GLY A 409 28.51 55.63 -11.31
CA GLY A 409 29.67 55.86 -12.18
C GLY A 409 29.47 55.71 -13.69
N GLN A 410 28.52 56.43 -14.28
CA GLN A 410 28.68 56.86 -15.69
C GLN A 410 29.37 58.23 -15.72
N THR A 411 30.52 58.34 -16.40
CA THR A 411 30.84 59.41 -17.38
C THR A 411 32.22 59.17 -18.05
N PRO A 412 32.47 59.76 -19.25
CA PRO A 412 33.23 59.17 -20.36
C PRO A 412 34.53 59.90 -20.72
N GLU A 413 35.35 59.35 -21.65
CA GLU A 413 36.23 60.05 -22.62
C GLU A 413 36.99 58.98 -23.45
N ARG A 414 36.82 58.85 -24.77
CA ARG A 414 37.39 59.61 -25.93
C ARG A 414 38.92 59.70 -25.99
N GLU A 415 39.50 59.11 -27.03
CA GLU A 415 40.47 59.66 -28.02
C GLU A 415 40.69 58.59 -29.11
N ASP A 416 40.30 58.82 -30.37
CA ASP A 416 41.13 59.26 -31.51
C ASP A 416 42.32 58.30 -31.79
N GLU A 417 42.56 57.74 -32.99
CA GLU A 417 42.56 58.32 -34.33
C GLU A 417 42.78 57.22 -35.41
N ARG A 418 42.26 57.49 -36.63
CA ARG A 418 42.73 57.04 -37.99
C ARG A 418 42.34 55.64 -38.48
N ALA A 419 41.40 55.56 -39.44
CA ALA A 419 41.57 55.66 -40.91
C ALA A 419 41.97 54.29 -41.50
N ASP A 420 41.43 53.79 -42.60
CA ASP A 420 40.67 54.35 -43.72
C ASP A 420 40.07 53.14 -44.48
N GLY A 421 39.02 53.37 -45.28
CA GLY A 421 38.84 52.63 -46.53
C GLY A 421 37.68 51.65 -46.62
N ASP A 422 36.59 52.15 -47.21
CA ASP A 422 35.76 51.55 -48.27
C ASP A 422 35.09 50.20 -48.03
N ALA A 423 33.76 50.07 -47.97
CA ALA A 423 32.67 50.44 -48.90
C ALA A 423 32.07 49.16 -49.52
N GLU A 424 30.76 49.01 -49.27
CA GLU A 424 29.76 48.29 -50.08
C GLU A 424 30.01 46.80 -50.40
N HIS A 425 29.36 45.91 -49.64
CA HIS A 425 28.08 45.32 -50.06
C HIS A 425 27.39 44.52 -48.96
#